data_AF-A0A258ZSQ9-F1
#
_entry.id   AF-A0A258ZSQ9-F1
#
_cell.length_a   1.000
_cell.length_b   1.000
_cell.length_c   1.000
_cell.angle_alpha   90.00
_cell.angle_beta   90.00
_cell.angle_gamma   90.00
#
_symmetry.space_group_name_H-M   'P 1'
#
loop_
_entity.id
_entity.type
_entity.pdbx_description
1 polymer ?
#
loop_
_entity_poly.entity_id
_entity_poly.type
_entity_poly.pdbx_seq_one_letter_code
_entity_poly.pdbx_strand_id
1 'polypeptide(L)'
;SLGQNVTLDASAGAWVDNSRVLHTGEAGDISFKSNQNIDNSIRLQSYGFEAGGRLSINFINVNEQGAEQAASLNIANNLNGDFSVANSFFSKGGFSEFSLSAFDVNIGDQNSAAQQVYGQSQNWRMNAGFVNKTGGQAMSVMAKPVTLPSYVRSAVSFDFIGSRVGDDLGSLTLAENTTLRTDRGGNVSLSAGKQVNVLGDISTPSGNINIRVNDTDQDLPVDQTQAVFIGENAYLSAAGTTETLPGSQAKLLKTQVYDAGTIKINERANPSDTLKAATIIKQGAVLDVSGTSVVNDTKTVNGNVRETLYGDAGTISISGTGALLVDGDFKAAANGTGRDGTLNLSYNARLGNDFSPVVAGTETVILTNNKQLSASTFNQGDAVKDEFGTNTQFLKAQLSAEQIEQGGFANVNVKSFLNQTNLNDKIELADGFSLNIAGNLTLETPVLHVQNDGTANINAGHITLKSPT
;
A
#
# COMPACT_ATOMS: atom_id res chain seq x y z
N SER A 1 -11.69 -28.03 -8.06
CA SER A 1 -10.37 -28.59 -8.39
C SER A 1 -10.10 -28.41 -9.88
N LEU A 2 -9.00 -27.74 -10.23
CA LEU A 2 -8.48 -27.76 -11.60
C LEU A 2 -7.83 -29.14 -11.82
N GLY A 3 -8.19 -29.83 -12.90
CA GLY A 3 -7.54 -31.10 -13.25
C GLY A 3 -6.04 -30.94 -13.54
N GLN A 4 -5.33 -32.05 -13.68
CA GLN A 4 -3.92 -32.03 -14.10
C GLN A 4 -3.80 -31.61 -15.57
N ASN A 5 -2.70 -30.94 -15.93
CA ASN A 5 -2.39 -30.50 -17.29
C ASN A 5 -3.41 -29.52 -17.91
N VAL A 6 -4.11 -28.74 -17.07
CA VAL A 6 -5.05 -27.72 -17.52
C VAL A 6 -4.30 -26.45 -17.92
N THR A 7 -4.73 -25.82 -19.02
CA THR A 7 -4.31 -24.46 -19.37
C THR A 7 -5.50 -23.53 -19.28
N LEU A 8 -5.35 -22.46 -18.49
CA LEU A 8 -6.23 -21.30 -18.51
C LEU A 8 -5.46 -20.19 -19.23
N ASP A 9 -5.97 -19.79 -20.41
CA ASP A 9 -5.34 -18.82 -21.29
C ASP A 9 -6.29 -17.65 -21.54
N ALA A 10 -5.93 -16.48 -21.03
CA ALA A 10 -6.59 -15.21 -21.26
C ALA A 10 -5.67 -14.23 -22.02
N SER A 11 -4.69 -14.73 -22.76
CA SER A 11 -3.72 -13.90 -23.46
C SER A 11 -4.35 -13.12 -24.62
N ALA A 12 -3.79 -11.94 -24.89
CA ALA A 12 -4.25 -11.06 -25.95
C ALA A 12 -4.12 -11.68 -27.35
N GLY A 13 -5.12 -11.44 -28.20
CA GLY A 13 -5.05 -11.66 -29.64
C GLY A 13 -4.45 -10.47 -30.39
N ALA A 14 -4.23 -10.65 -31.70
CA ALA A 14 -3.89 -9.56 -32.61
C ALA A 14 -4.41 -9.85 -34.02
N TRP A 15 -4.60 -8.80 -34.81
CA TRP A 15 -4.97 -8.91 -36.22
C TRP A 15 -4.26 -7.85 -37.06
N VAL A 16 -4.23 -8.07 -38.37
CA VAL A 16 -3.60 -7.16 -39.33
C VAL A 16 -4.65 -6.77 -40.36
N ASP A 17 -4.79 -5.47 -40.61
CA ASP A 17 -5.74 -4.97 -41.60
C ASP A 17 -5.21 -5.03 -43.04
N ASN A 18 -6.06 -4.65 -44.00
CA ASN A 18 -5.69 -4.58 -45.41
C ASN A 18 -4.59 -3.54 -45.70
N SER A 19 -4.34 -2.61 -44.78
CA SER A 19 -3.32 -1.57 -44.84
C SER A 19 -2.00 -2.01 -44.17
N ARG A 20 -1.93 -3.28 -43.74
CA ARG A 20 -0.79 -3.90 -43.04
C ARG A 20 -0.50 -3.29 -41.66
N VAL A 21 -1.48 -2.65 -41.06
CA VAL A 21 -1.37 -2.14 -39.69
C VAL A 21 -1.69 -3.28 -38.72
N LEU A 22 -0.83 -3.46 -37.72
CA LEU A 22 -1.04 -4.39 -36.63
C LEU A 22 -1.95 -3.75 -35.58
N HIS A 23 -3.02 -4.46 -35.25
CA HIS A 23 -3.93 -4.13 -34.15
C HIS A 23 -3.80 -5.19 -33.07
N THR A 24 -3.45 -4.79 -31.86
CA THR A 24 -3.24 -5.67 -30.71
C THR A 24 -4.41 -5.59 -29.76
N GLY A 25 -4.84 -6.73 -29.21
CA GLY A 25 -5.80 -6.77 -28.12
C GLY A 25 -5.14 -6.60 -26.75
N GLU A 26 -5.99 -6.59 -25.73
CA GLU A 26 -5.61 -6.60 -24.32
C GLU A 26 -5.66 -8.02 -23.76
N ALA A 27 -4.89 -8.26 -22.70
CA ALA A 27 -4.92 -9.52 -21.97
C ALA A 27 -6.08 -9.50 -20.96
N GLY A 28 -6.71 -10.65 -20.75
CA GLY A 28 -7.88 -10.79 -19.87
C GLY A 28 -7.54 -11.36 -18.48
N ASP A 29 -8.53 -11.40 -17.61
CA ASP A 29 -8.33 -11.84 -16.23
C ASP A 29 -8.65 -13.33 -16.03
N ILE A 30 -7.94 -13.95 -15.09
CA ILE A 30 -8.23 -15.31 -14.62
C ILE A 30 -8.59 -15.22 -13.14
N SER A 31 -9.78 -15.66 -12.77
CA SER A 31 -10.27 -15.63 -11.39
C SER A 31 -10.93 -16.94 -10.98
N PHE A 32 -10.53 -17.53 -9.85
CA PHE A 32 -11.16 -18.75 -9.32
C PHE A 32 -10.90 -18.94 -7.81
N LYS A 33 -11.72 -19.80 -7.18
CA LYS A 33 -11.42 -20.34 -5.84
C LYS A 33 -10.66 -21.65 -5.97
N SER A 34 -9.66 -21.89 -5.11
CA SER A 34 -8.90 -23.14 -5.07
C SER A 34 -8.96 -23.77 -3.69
N ASN A 35 -9.26 -25.08 -3.65
CA ASN A 35 -9.15 -25.91 -2.46
C ASN A 35 -7.99 -26.91 -2.54
N GLN A 36 -7.03 -26.62 -3.42
CA GLN A 36 -5.84 -27.42 -3.68
C GLN A 36 -4.66 -26.47 -3.99
N ASN A 37 -3.43 -26.94 -3.75
CA ASN A 37 -2.25 -26.25 -4.25
C ASN A 37 -2.28 -26.19 -5.79
N ILE A 38 -1.76 -25.09 -6.35
CA ILE A 38 -1.60 -24.98 -7.80
C ILE A 38 -0.43 -25.86 -8.22
N ASP A 39 -0.75 -27.03 -8.74
CA ASP A 39 0.25 -27.96 -9.28
C ASP A 39 0.99 -27.36 -10.48
N ASN A 40 2.25 -27.73 -10.65
CA ASN A 40 3.11 -27.27 -11.74
C ASN A 40 2.62 -27.71 -13.13
N SER A 41 1.73 -28.70 -13.23
CA SER A 41 1.10 -29.07 -14.51
C SER A 41 0.02 -28.07 -14.98
N ILE A 42 -0.48 -27.21 -14.09
CA ILE A 42 -1.46 -26.18 -14.42
C ILE A 42 -0.73 -24.97 -15.01
N ARG A 43 -1.12 -24.57 -16.23
CA ARG A 43 -0.59 -23.37 -16.87
C ARG A 43 -1.61 -22.25 -16.83
N LEU A 44 -1.29 -21.20 -16.10
CA LEU A 44 -2.06 -19.95 -16.06
C LEU A 44 -1.32 -18.92 -16.91
N GLN A 45 -2.00 -18.33 -17.89
CA GLN A 45 -1.37 -17.33 -18.76
C GLN A 45 -2.34 -16.24 -19.22
N SER A 46 -1.82 -15.02 -19.27
CA SER A 46 -2.50 -13.80 -19.70
C SER A 46 -1.48 -12.80 -20.25
N TYR A 47 -0.77 -13.20 -21.31
CA TYR A 47 0.21 -12.33 -21.95
C TYR A 47 -0.50 -11.24 -22.76
N GLY A 48 -0.15 -9.97 -22.55
CA GLY A 48 -0.60 -8.86 -23.39
C GLY A 48 0.54 -8.13 -24.07
N PHE A 49 0.23 -7.34 -25.11
CA PHE A 49 1.24 -6.59 -25.85
C PHE A 49 1.79 -5.40 -25.08
N GLU A 50 0.94 -4.74 -24.27
CA GLU A 50 1.31 -3.59 -23.43
C GLU A 50 1.39 -3.98 -21.94
N ALA A 51 0.36 -4.64 -21.43
CA ALA A 51 0.30 -5.18 -20.07
C ALA A 51 -0.40 -6.54 -20.06
N GLY A 52 -0.03 -7.38 -19.09
CA GLY A 52 -0.76 -8.62 -18.79
C GLY A 52 -2.10 -8.38 -18.12
N GLY A 53 -2.91 -9.43 -17.98
CA GLY A 53 -4.12 -9.39 -17.16
C GLY A 53 -3.85 -9.63 -15.67
N ARG A 54 -4.94 -9.77 -14.91
CA ARG A 54 -4.96 -10.06 -13.47
C ARG A 54 -5.16 -11.56 -13.21
N LEU A 55 -4.38 -12.11 -12.29
CA LEU A 55 -4.64 -13.43 -11.71
C LEU A 55 -5.21 -13.28 -10.30
N SER A 56 -6.44 -13.76 -10.10
CA SER A 56 -7.11 -13.76 -8.80
C SER A 56 -7.38 -15.17 -8.31
N ILE A 57 -6.80 -15.55 -7.17
CA ILE A 57 -7.01 -16.86 -6.56
C ILE A 57 -7.40 -16.70 -5.10
N ASN A 58 -8.58 -17.23 -4.76
CA ASN A 58 -9.01 -17.35 -3.37
C ASN A 58 -8.83 -18.80 -2.89
N PHE A 59 -7.88 -19.02 -2.00
CA PHE A 59 -7.57 -20.31 -1.41
C PHE A 59 -8.47 -20.59 -0.20
N ILE A 60 -9.20 -21.69 -0.26
CA ILE A 60 -10.20 -22.08 0.74
C ILE A 60 -10.06 -23.55 1.12
N ASN A 61 -10.33 -23.88 2.38
CA ASN A 61 -10.62 -25.25 2.78
C ASN A 61 -12.13 -25.48 2.67
N VAL A 62 -12.55 -26.72 2.47
CA VAL A 62 -13.96 -27.10 2.44
C VAL A 62 -14.18 -28.35 3.28
N ASN A 63 -15.22 -28.36 4.12
CA ASN A 63 -15.58 -29.56 4.89
C ASN A 63 -16.37 -30.57 4.03
N GLU A 64 -16.72 -31.72 4.62
CA GLU A 64 -17.47 -32.78 3.92
C GLU A 64 -18.85 -32.32 3.41
N GLN A 65 -19.42 -31.28 4.03
CA GLN A 65 -20.70 -30.68 3.67
C GLN A 65 -20.55 -29.56 2.61
N GLY A 66 -19.32 -29.26 2.18
CA GLY A 66 -19.02 -28.21 1.19
C GLY A 66 -19.02 -26.79 1.74
N ALA A 67 -19.03 -26.60 3.06
CA ALA A 67 -18.90 -25.29 3.68
C ALA A 67 -17.43 -24.85 3.70
N GLU A 68 -17.18 -23.56 3.44
CA GLU A 68 -15.84 -22.97 3.48
C GLU A 68 -15.29 -23.01 4.91
N GLN A 69 -13.98 -23.27 5.03
CA GLN A 69 -13.24 -23.35 6.27
C GLN A 69 -11.98 -22.49 6.16
N ALA A 70 -11.47 -22.06 7.31
CA ALA A 70 -10.21 -21.32 7.40
C ALA A 70 -9.08 -22.06 6.67
N ALA A 71 -8.32 -21.31 5.89
CA ALA A 71 -7.19 -21.77 5.12
C ALA A 71 -6.03 -20.79 5.25
N SER A 72 -4.82 -21.33 5.33
CA SER A 72 -3.57 -20.58 5.37
C SER A 72 -2.88 -20.61 4.01
N LEU A 73 -2.45 -19.44 3.53
CA LEU A 73 -1.63 -19.28 2.33
C LEU A 73 -0.25 -18.75 2.70
N ASN A 74 0.77 -19.53 2.30
CA ASN A 74 2.17 -19.23 2.51
C ASN A 74 2.82 -18.76 1.20
N ILE A 75 3.27 -17.51 1.16
CA ILE A 75 3.87 -16.88 -0.01
C ILE A 75 5.37 -16.76 0.20
N ALA A 76 6.15 -17.35 -0.70
CA ALA A 76 7.61 -17.32 -0.70
C ALA A 76 8.27 -17.80 0.61
N ASN A 77 7.63 -18.74 1.31
CA ASN A 77 8.18 -19.36 2.50
C ASN A 77 7.86 -20.87 2.53
N ASN A 78 8.43 -21.57 3.52
CA ASN A 78 8.22 -23.00 3.75
C ASN A 78 7.54 -23.26 5.11
N LEU A 79 6.73 -22.31 5.58
CA LEU A 79 5.95 -22.51 6.80
C LEU A 79 4.95 -23.66 6.60
N ASN A 80 4.60 -24.34 7.68
CA ASN A 80 3.48 -25.27 7.65
C ASN A 80 2.20 -24.50 7.36
N GLY A 81 1.40 -24.96 6.42
CA GLY A 81 0.13 -24.35 6.03
C GLY A 81 -0.57 -25.18 4.97
N ASP A 82 -1.77 -24.75 4.58
CA ASP A 82 -2.62 -25.46 3.63
C ASP A 82 -2.13 -25.27 2.20
N PHE A 83 -1.77 -24.03 1.86
CA PHE A 83 -1.39 -23.63 0.51
C PHE A 83 -0.05 -22.91 0.50
N SER A 84 0.71 -23.10 -0.58
CA SER A 84 1.99 -22.43 -0.78
C SER A 84 2.15 -21.92 -2.20
N VAL A 85 2.77 -20.74 -2.33
CA VAL A 85 3.12 -20.11 -3.60
C VAL A 85 4.58 -19.69 -3.54
N ALA A 86 5.42 -20.31 -4.37
CA ALA A 86 6.82 -19.94 -4.46
C ALA A 86 7.02 -18.60 -5.19
N ASN A 87 8.10 -17.86 -4.88
CA ASN A 87 8.39 -16.57 -5.53
C ASN A 87 8.42 -16.64 -7.07
N SER A 88 8.88 -17.76 -7.64
CA SER A 88 8.90 -17.95 -9.11
C SER A 88 7.53 -17.91 -9.78
N PHE A 89 6.44 -17.99 -9.01
CA PHE A 89 5.07 -17.87 -9.49
C PHE A 89 4.78 -16.47 -10.08
N PHE A 90 5.32 -15.42 -9.47
CA PHE A 90 5.03 -14.03 -9.83
C PHE A 90 5.74 -13.53 -11.10
N SER A 91 6.56 -14.39 -11.71
CA SER A 91 7.29 -14.09 -12.96
C SER A 91 6.91 -15.03 -14.11
N LYS A 92 5.74 -15.68 -14.00
CA LYS A 92 5.21 -16.63 -14.99
C LYS A 92 3.83 -16.20 -15.47
N GLY A 93 3.46 -16.63 -16.67
CA GLY A 93 2.12 -16.45 -17.22
C GLY A 93 1.83 -15.05 -17.76
N GLY A 94 2.74 -14.09 -17.61
CA GLY A 94 2.62 -12.76 -18.21
C GLY A 94 1.62 -11.83 -17.54
N PHE A 95 1.19 -12.12 -16.30
CA PHE A 95 0.28 -11.26 -15.55
C PHE A 95 0.93 -9.93 -15.14
N SER A 96 0.11 -8.89 -15.07
CA SER A 96 0.49 -7.58 -14.53
C SER A 96 0.01 -7.38 -13.09
N GLU A 97 -0.88 -8.23 -12.59
CA GLU A 97 -1.37 -8.20 -11.21
C GLU A 97 -1.61 -9.61 -10.67
N PHE A 98 -1.19 -9.83 -9.42
CA PHE A 98 -1.52 -11.03 -8.66
C PHE A 98 -2.34 -10.65 -7.43
N SER A 99 -3.59 -11.10 -7.40
CA SER A 99 -4.48 -10.97 -6.26
C SER A 99 -4.70 -12.33 -5.60
N LEU A 100 -4.05 -12.58 -4.47
CA LEU A 100 -4.14 -13.86 -3.77
C LEU A 100 -4.77 -13.67 -2.40
N SER A 101 -5.78 -14.48 -2.09
CA SER A 101 -6.47 -14.43 -0.82
C SER A 101 -6.56 -15.80 -0.16
N ALA A 102 -6.59 -15.82 1.17
CA ALA A 102 -6.93 -16.97 2.00
C ALA A 102 -7.51 -16.44 3.31
N PHE A 103 -7.86 -17.29 4.28
CA PHE A 103 -8.20 -16.78 5.62
C PHE A 103 -6.98 -16.10 6.25
N ASP A 104 -5.89 -16.85 6.41
CA ASP A 104 -4.60 -16.29 6.84
C ASP A 104 -3.61 -16.24 5.69
N VAL A 105 -2.88 -15.13 5.55
CA VAL A 105 -1.84 -14.96 4.52
C VAL A 105 -0.50 -14.63 5.18
N ASN A 106 0.50 -15.48 4.98
CA ASN A 106 1.86 -15.29 5.48
C ASN A 106 2.82 -15.07 4.31
N ILE A 107 3.49 -13.93 4.26
CA ILE A 107 4.43 -13.54 3.20
C ILE A 107 5.84 -13.55 3.79
N GLY A 108 6.68 -14.44 3.28
CA GLY A 108 8.02 -14.67 3.81
C GLY A 108 8.03 -15.41 5.14
N ASP A 109 9.21 -15.56 5.73
CA ASP A 109 9.47 -16.24 7.00
C ASP A 109 10.52 -15.48 7.81
N GLN A 110 10.13 -15.08 9.01
CA GLN A 110 10.95 -14.29 9.94
C GLN A 110 12.27 -14.99 10.33
N ASN A 111 12.30 -16.33 10.28
CA ASN A 111 13.49 -17.12 10.65
C ASN A 111 14.38 -17.44 9.43
N SER A 112 14.00 -16.99 8.25
CA SER A 112 14.74 -17.21 7.02
C SER A 112 15.74 -16.09 6.74
N ALA A 113 16.74 -16.36 5.89
CA ALA A 113 17.61 -15.32 5.33
C ALA A 113 16.78 -14.34 4.49
N ALA A 114 17.30 -13.13 4.26
CA ALA A 114 16.61 -12.07 3.53
C ALA A 114 15.94 -12.58 2.23
N GLN A 115 14.63 -12.35 2.11
CA GLN A 115 13.79 -12.84 1.03
C GLN A 115 13.23 -11.67 0.23
N GLN A 116 13.04 -11.89 -1.07
CA GLN A 116 12.44 -10.88 -1.93
C GLN A 116 11.32 -11.50 -2.75
N VAL A 117 10.11 -10.99 -2.55
CA VAL A 117 8.95 -11.29 -3.40
C VAL A 117 8.92 -10.25 -4.52
N TYR A 118 9.09 -10.70 -5.75
CA TYR A 118 9.20 -9.81 -6.91
C TYR A 118 8.58 -10.41 -8.16
N GLY A 119 7.73 -9.63 -8.80
CA GLY A 119 7.06 -9.98 -10.03
C GLY A 119 7.71 -9.29 -11.21
N GLN A 120 7.96 -10.05 -12.27
CA GLN A 120 8.50 -9.52 -13.52
C GLN A 120 7.52 -9.79 -14.66
N SER A 121 6.99 -8.72 -15.24
CA SER A 121 6.03 -8.81 -16.34
C SER A 121 6.66 -9.39 -17.61
N GLN A 122 5.86 -10.17 -18.34
CA GLN A 122 6.20 -10.71 -19.65
C GLN A 122 5.10 -10.33 -20.64
N ASN A 123 5.50 -9.75 -21.77
CA ASN A 123 4.59 -9.26 -22.80
C ASN A 123 4.67 -10.11 -24.07
N TRP A 124 3.60 -10.12 -24.86
CA TRP A 124 3.68 -10.57 -26.23
C TRP A 124 4.54 -9.64 -27.06
N ARG A 125 5.43 -10.22 -27.87
CA ARG A 125 6.11 -9.51 -28.95
C ARG A 125 5.97 -10.29 -30.24
N MET A 126 5.44 -9.62 -31.27
CA MET A 126 5.30 -10.23 -32.59
C MET A 126 6.64 -10.71 -33.13
N ASN A 127 6.63 -11.91 -33.71
CA ASN A 127 7.78 -12.47 -34.40
C ASN A 127 8.03 -11.68 -35.70
N ALA A 128 9.30 -11.60 -36.12
CA ALA A 128 9.63 -10.99 -37.41
C ALA A 128 8.91 -11.72 -38.56
N GLY A 129 8.37 -10.97 -39.51
CA GLY A 129 7.66 -11.54 -40.67
C GLY A 129 6.27 -12.10 -40.35
N PHE A 130 5.64 -11.73 -39.22
CA PHE A 130 4.28 -12.16 -38.87
C PHE A 130 3.26 -11.87 -39.98
N VAL A 131 3.44 -10.79 -40.74
CA VAL A 131 2.60 -10.41 -41.89
C VAL A 131 2.58 -11.44 -43.03
N ASN A 132 3.56 -12.34 -43.08
CA ASN A 132 3.68 -13.40 -44.09
C ASN A 132 3.12 -14.74 -43.60
N LYS A 133 2.52 -14.79 -42.40
CA LYS A 133 1.92 -16.00 -41.82
C LYS A 133 0.42 -16.02 -42.11
N THR A 134 -0.13 -17.22 -42.27
CA THR A 134 -1.57 -17.42 -42.41
C THR A 134 -2.29 -17.05 -41.11
N GLY A 135 -3.41 -16.33 -41.21
CA GLY A 135 -4.24 -15.97 -40.05
C GLY A 135 -4.94 -17.17 -39.37
N GLY A 136 -5.61 -16.91 -38.24
CA GLY A 136 -6.35 -17.94 -37.49
C GLY A 136 -5.47 -18.93 -36.71
N GLN A 137 -4.18 -18.64 -36.57
CA GLN A 137 -3.24 -19.46 -35.78
C GLN A 137 -3.22 -19.00 -34.32
N ALA A 138 -2.77 -19.89 -33.43
CA ALA A 138 -2.51 -19.53 -32.04
C ALA A 138 -1.46 -18.41 -31.94
N MET A 139 -1.64 -17.49 -30.99
CA MET A 139 -0.72 -16.36 -30.80
C MET A 139 0.70 -16.78 -30.47
N SER A 140 0.89 -17.95 -29.84
CA SER A 140 2.22 -18.55 -29.58
C SER A 140 3.02 -18.88 -30.85
N VAL A 141 2.37 -18.95 -32.02
CA VAL A 141 3.04 -19.09 -33.33
C VAL A 141 3.43 -17.72 -33.90
N MET A 142 2.64 -16.69 -33.60
CA MET A 142 2.75 -15.34 -34.16
C MET A 142 3.63 -14.41 -33.33
N ALA A 143 3.69 -14.64 -32.03
CA ALA A 143 4.38 -13.85 -31.05
C ALA A 143 5.11 -14.77 -30.06
N LYS A 144 6.01 -14.19 -29.28
CA LYS A 144 6.69 -14.86 -28.16
C LYS A 144 6.65 -14.00 -26.90
N PRO A 145 6.58 -14.60 -25.71
CA PRO A 145 6.74 -13.86 -24.47
C PRO A 145 8.13 -13.25 -24.40
N VAL A 146 8.21 -11.97 -24.01
CA VAL A 146 9.47 -11.28 -23.75
C VAL A 146 9.36 -10.46 -22.49
N THR A 147 10.44 -10.42 -21.72
CA THR A 147 10.60 -9.43 -20.66
C THR A 147 11.15 -8.15 -21.27
N LEU A 148 10.40 -7.06 -21.14
CA LEU A 148 10.85 -5.76 -21.60
C LEU A 148 11.93 -5.17 -20.66
N PRO A 149 12.80 -4.28 -21.17
CA PRO A 149 13.70 -3.49 -20.32
C PRO A 149 12.92 -2.66 -19.28
N SER A 150 13.52 -2.41 -18.10
CA SER A 150 12.85 -1.73 -16.97
C SER A 150 12.22 -0.38 -17.36
N TYR A 151 12.90 0.43 -18.18
CA TYR A 151 12.44 1.76 -18.57
C TYR A 151 11.14 1.78 -19.41
N VAL A 152 10.71 0.64 -19.97
CA VAL A 152 9.45 0.48 -20.73
C VAL A 152 8.56 -0.65 -20.21
N ARG A 153 9.01 -1.41 -19.21
CA ARG A 153 8.26 -2.54 -18.68
C ARG A 153 7.20 -2.06 -17.71
N SER A 154 5.96 -2.50 -17.91
CA SER A 154 4.88 -2.34 -16.94
C SER A 154 5.18 -3.13 -15.68
N ALA A 155 4.93 -2.53 -14.52
CA ALA A 155 5.15 -3.19 -13.24
C ALA A 155 4.15 -4.33 -13.01
N VAL A 156 4.57 -5.32 -12.23
CA VAL A 156 3.67 -6.30 -11.63
C VAL A 156 3.21 -5.77 -10.28
N SER A 157 1.90 -5.75 -10.05
CA SER A 157 1.27 -5.33 -8.79
C SER A 157 0.84 -6.55 -7.96
N PHE A 158 0.81 -6.37 -6.64
CA PHE A 158 0.42 -7.39 -5.67
C PHE A 158 -0.79 -6.92 -4.86
N ASP A 159 -1.76 -7.81 -4.70
CA ASP A 159 -2.93 -7.62 -3.84
C ASP A 159 -3.12 -8.87 -2.98
N PHE A 160 -2.75 -8.78 -1.71
CA PHE A 160 -2.82 -9.92 -0.79
C PHE A 160 -3.87 -9.68 0.28
N ILE A 161 -4.72 -10.68 0.48
CA ILE A 161 -5.96 -10.51 1.25
C ILE A 161 -6.15 -11.66 2.26
N GLY A 162 -6.08 -11.33 3.55
CA GLY A 162 -6.64 -12.14 4.64
C GLY A 162 -8.17 -11.98 4.65
N SER A 163 -8.87 -13.09 4.48
CA SER A 163 -10.32 -13.13 4.26
C SER A 163 -11.05 -13.57 5.52
N ARG A 164 -12.34 -13.30 5.59
CA ARG A 164 -13.21 -13.85 6.63
C ARG A 164 -13.76 -15.22 6.24
N VAL A 165 -14.07 -16.05 7.23
CA VAL A 165 -14.83 -17.29 7.06
C VAL A 165 -15.95 -17.30 8.10
N GLY A 166 -17.19 -17.14 7.67
CA GLY A 166 -18.29 -16.86 8.59
C GLY A 166 -18.06 -15.55 9.33
N ASP A 167 -18.05 -15.61 10.66
CA ASP A 167 -17.81 -14.46 11.55
C ASP A 167 -16.34 -14.35 11.98
N ASP A 168 -15.51 -15.35 11.66
CA ASP A 168 -14.09 -15.33 11.97
C ASP A 168 -13.34 -14.44 10.98
N LEU A 169 -12.44 -13.61 11.53
CA LEU A 169 -11.63 -12.66 10.78
C LEU A 169 -10.20 -13.18 10.62
N GLY A 170 -9.75 -13.29 9.37
CA GLY A 170 -8.40 -13.73 9.04
C GLY A 170 -7.36 -12.62 9.11
N SER A 171 -6.08 -12.99 9.15
CA SER A 171 -4.94 -12.08 9.30
C SER A 171 -3.99 -12.11 8.10
N LEU A 172 -3.18 -11.07 7.95
CA LEU A 172 -2.09 -11.02 6.98
C LEU A 172 -0.79 -10.61 7.67
N THR A 173 0.30 -11.32 7.40
CA THR A 173 1.63 -10.98 7.91
C THR A 173 2.66 -10.93 6.78
N LEU A 174 3.32 -9.79 6.61
CA LEU A 174 4.61 -9.68 5.92
C LEU A 174 5.71 -9.83 6.97
N ALA A 175 6.43 -10.94 6.91
CA ALA A 175 7.46 -11.28 7.88
C ALA A 175 8.65 -10.32 7.83
N GLU A 176 9.39 -10.25 8.94
CA GLU A 176 10.71 -9.62 8.97
C GLU A 176 11.64 -10.23 7.91
N ASN A 177 12.69 -9.49 7.53
CA ASN A 177 13.66 -9.90 6.50
C ASN A 177 13.04 -10.19 5.11
N THR A 178 11.78 -9.82 4.88
CA THR A 178 11.11 -10.01 3.59
C THR A 178 10.82 -8.67 2.93
N THR A 179 11.22 -8.53 1.67
CA THR A 179 10.90 -7.36 0.85
C THR A 179 9.87 -7.72 -0.21
N LEU A 180 8.71 -7.06 -0.18
CA LEU A 180 7.80 -6.98 -1.32
C LEU A 180 8.29 -5.88 -2.26
N ARG A 181 8.68 -6.24 -3.48
CA ARG A 181 9.18 -5.27 -4.45
C ARG A 181 8.38 -5.30 -5.75
N THR A 182 8.07 -4.13 -6.29
CA THR A 182 7.56 -3.97 -7.65
C THR A 182 8.58 -3.26 -8.54
N ASP A 183 8.33 -3.24 -9.85
CA ASP A 183 8.95 -2.23 -10.70
C ASP A 183 8.26 -0.87 -10.49
N ARG A 184 8.82 0.16 -11.13
CA ARG A 184 8.34 1.53 -11.06
C ARG A 184 6.85 1.63 -11.41
N GLY A 185 6.08 2.33 -10.57
CA GLY A 185 4.63 2.54 -10.78
C GLY A 185 3.76 1.33 -10.41
N GLY A 186 4.34 0.27 -9.87
CA GLY A 186 3.58 -0.88 -9.35
C GLY A 186 2.85 -0.57 -8.05
N ASN A 187 1.88 -1.41 -7.72
CA ASN A 187 1.08 -1.28 -6.50
C ASN A 187 1.26 -2.50 -5.59
N VAL A 188 1.28 -2.27 -4.29
CA VAL A 188 1.17 -3.30 -3.26
C VAL A 188 -0.03 -2.97 -2.37
N SER A 189 -1.00 -3.88 -2.34
CA SER A 189 -2.19 -3.82 -1.49
C SER A 189 -2.15 -5.00 -0.52
N LEU A 190 -2.16 -4.71 0.77
CA LEU A 190 -2.22 -5.68 1.85
C LEU A 190 -3.49 -5.42 2.66
N SER A 191 -4.35 -6.42 2.78
CA SER A 191 -5.55 -6.27 3.61
C SER A 191 -5.93 -7.52 4.35
N ALA A 192 -6.58 -7.37 5.50
CA ALA A 192 -7.07 -8.48 6.30
C ALA A 192 -8.30 -8.07 7.13
N GLY A 193 -9.16 -9.03 7.47
CA GLY A 193 -10.33 -8.76 8.30
C GLY A 193 -9.95 -8.44 9.75
N LYS A 194 -8.98 -9.17 10.30
CA LYS A 194 -8.53 -9.02 11.69
C LYS A 194 -7.37 -8.04 11.79
N GLN A 195 -6.19 -8.46 11.33
CA GLN A 195 -4.97 -7.68 11.52
C GLN A 195 -4.08 -7.78 10.29
N VAL A 196 -3.48 -6.66 9.91
CA VAL A 196 -2.40 -6.62 8.92
C VAL A 196 -1.10 -6.26 9.62
N ASN A 197 -0.13 -7.17 9.56
CA ASN A 197 1.15 -7.05 10.23
C ASN A 197 2.25 -6.89 9.18
N VAL A 198 2.90 -5.73 9.14
CA VAL A 198 3.96 -5.42 8.19
C VAL A 198 5.26 -5.27 8.96
N LEU A 199 6.01 -6.37 9.03
CA LEU A 199 7.27 -6.45 9.77
C LEU A 199 8.50 -6.34 8.85
N GLY A 200 8.31 -6.62 7.55
CA GLY A 200 9.31 -6.46 6.50
C GLY A 200 9.13 -5.19 5.66
N ASP A 201 9.84 -5.15 4.54
CA ASP A 201 9.93 -3.99 3.65
C ASP A 201 8.94 -4.05 2.50
N ILE A 202 8.47 -2.88 2.06
CA ILE A 202 7.70 -2.73 0.82
C ILE A 202 8.35 -1.64 -0.04
N SER A 203 8.73 -1.98 -1.26
CA SER A 203 9.37 -1.07 -2.21
C SER A 203 8.61 -1.00 -3.52
N THR A 204 7.92 0.12 -3.74
CA THR A 204 7.14 0.43 -4.95
C THR A 204 7.57 1.79 -5.52
N PRO A 205 8.74 1.91 -6.17
CA PRO A 205 9.25 3.20 -6.64
C PRO A 205 8.23 3.93 -7.51
N SER A 206 7.91 5.20 -7.21
CA SER A 206 6.85 5.97 -7.88
C SER A 206 5.50 5.23 -8.00
N GLY A 207 5.22 4.31 -7.07
CA GLY A 207 4.06 3.44 -7.05
C GLY A 207 3.20 3.64 -5.80
N ASN A 208 2.33 2.70 -5.47
CA ASN A 208 1.42 2.84 -4.32
C ASN A 208 1.52 1.68 -3.34
N ILE A 209 1.47 2.01 -2.05
CA ILE A 209 1.38 1.05 -0.95
C ILE A 209 0.05 1.30 -0.23
N ASN A 210 -0.82 0.30 -0.18
CA ASN A 210 -2.10 0.35 0.51
C ASN A 210 -2.14 -0.77 1.55
N ILE A 211 -2.29 -0.44 2.82
CA ILE A 211 -2.34 -1.41 3.91
C ILE A 211 -3.60 -1.09 4.72
N ARG A 212 -4.52 -2.04 4.92
CA ARG A 212 -5.78 -1.75 5.63
C ARG A 212 -6.42 -2.96 6.28
N VAL A 213 -7.19 -2.74 7.34
CA VAL A 213 -8.22 -3.70 7.71
C VAL A 213 -9.40 -3.58 6.73
N ASN A 214 -9.87 -4.71 6.19
CA ASN A 214 -10.90 -4.76 5.16
C ASN A 214 -12.26 -5.26 5.65
N ASP A 215 -12.42 -5.40 6.96
CA ASP A 215 -13.71 -5.69 7.57
C ASP A 215 -14.62 -4.46 7.49
N THR A 216 -15.71 -4.60 6.73
CA THR A 216 -16.74 -3.57 6.55
C THR A 216 -18.08 -3.94 7.17
N ASP A 217 -18.17 -5.09 7.85
CA ASP A 217 -19.44 -5.63 8.36
C ASP A 217 -19.86 -4.92 9.65
N GLN A 218 -20.93 -4.14 9.60
CA GLN A 218 -21.37 -3.36 10.77
C GLN A 218 -22.12 -4.19 11.82
N ASP A 219 -22.56 -5.41 11.46
CA ASP A 219 -23.35 -6.28 12.32
C ASP A 219 -22.45 -7.16 13.22
N LEU A 220 -21.19 -7.35 12.83
CA LEU A 220 -20.21 -8.05 13.66
C LEU A 220 -19.80 -7.20 14.88
N PRO A 221 -19.66 -7.82 16.07
CA PRO A 221 -19.07 -7.15 17.22
C PRO A 221 -17.69 -6.59 16.91
N VAL A 222 -17.35 -5.49 17.59
CA VAL A 222 -16.02 -4.88 17.47
C VAL A 222 -14.98 -5.85 18.03
N ASP A 223 -14.06 -6.31 17.18
CA ASP A 223 -12.88 -7.04 17.62
C ASP A 223 -11.80 -6.04 18.05
N GLN A 224 -11.53 -6.01 19.36
CA GLN A 224 -10.58 -5.07 19.97
C GLN A 224 -9.13 -5.31 19.56
N THR A 225 -8.82 -6.44 18.91
CA THR A 225 -7.49 -6.78 18.38
C THR A 225 -7.31 -6.34 16.92
N GLN A 226 -8.35 -5.78 16.29
CA GLN A 226 -8.25 -5.28 14.93
C GLN A 226 -7.26 -4.13 14.83
N ALA A 227 -6.19 -4.33 14.05
CA ALA A 227 -5.18 -3.30 13.83
C ALA A 227 -4.48 -3.41 12.47
N VAL A 228 -3.97 -2.29 11.99
CA VAL A 228 -2.81 -2.29 11.10
C VAL A 228 -1.57 -2.05 11.96
N PHE A 229 -0.64 -3.00 11.95
CA PHE A 229 0.58 -2.98 12.75
C PHE A 229 1.80 -2.92 11.83
N ILE A 230 2.58 -1.84 11.92
CA ILE A 230 3.84 -1.65 11.19
C ILE A 230 5.00 -1.80 12.17
N GLY A 231 5.82 -2.83 11.97
CA GLY A 231 6.89 -3.24 12.88
C GLY A 231 8.12 -2.32 12.86
N GLU A 232 8.97 -2.47 13.87
CA GLU A 232 10.13 -1.59 14.16
C GLU A 232 11.19 -1.56 13.06
N ASN A 233 11.24 -2.60 12.22
CA ASN A 233 12.23 -2.75 11.16
C ASN A 233 11.66 -2.51 9.76
N ALA A 234 10.38 -2.12 9.64
CA ALA A 234 9.72 -1.99 8.36
C ALA A 234 10.09 -0.70 7.63
N TYR A 235 10.57 -0.82 6.39
CA TYR A 235 10.74 0.30 5.46
C TYR A 235 9.70 0.25 4.34
N LEU A 236 8.78 1.21 4.33
CA LEU A 236 7.74 1.35 3.32
C LEU A 236 8.11 2.50 2.38
N SER A 237 8.44 2.21 1.13
CA SER A 237 8.91 3.20 0.17
C SER A 237 8.09 3.24 -1.10
N ALA A 238 7.47 4.39 -1.33
CA ALA A 238 6.93 4.83 -2.61
C ALA A 238 7.69 6.05 -3.18
N ALA A 239 8.95 6.24 -2.77
CA ALA A 239 9.79 7.37 -3.19
C ALA A 239 9.91 7.51 -4.71
N GLY A 240 10.18 8.75 -5.15
CA GLY A 240 10.39 9.09 -6.55
C GLY A 240 11.63 8.38 -7.12
N THR A 241 11.61 8.10 -8.42
CA THR A 241 12.72 7.42 -9.09
C THR A 241 13.14 8.10 -10.38
N THR A 242 14.28 7.67 -10.91
CA THR A 242 14.88 8.21 -12.13
C THR A 242 15.25 7.07 -13.06
N GLU A 243 15.17 7.33 -14.36
CA GLU A 243 15.56 6.35 -15.37
C GLU A 243 16.51 6.99 -16.38
N THR A 244 17.51 6.21 -16.81
CA THR A 244 18.38 6.61 -17.92
C THR A 244 17.88 5.96 -19.21
N LEU A 245 17.53 6.80 -20.18
CA LEU A 245 16.89 6.36 -21.42
C LEU A 245 17.92 5.85 -22.46
N PRO A 246 17.49 4.98 -23.39
CA PRO A 246 18.35 4.53 -24.48
C PRO A 246 18.97 5.67 -25.29
N GLY A 247 20.25 5.52 -25.63
CA GLY A 247 21.02 6.53 -26.36
C GLY A 247 21.50 7.70 -25.50
N SER A 248 21.37 7.61 -24.17
CA SER A 248 22.10 8.47 -23.23
C SER A 248 23.62 8.21 -23.35
N GLN A 249 24.40 9.28 -23.33
CA GLN A 249 25.86 9.28 -23.45
C GLN A 249 26.45 10.37 -22.55
N ALA A 250 27.75 10.31 -22.24
CA ALA A 250 28.39 11.29 -21.34
C ALA A 250 28.19 12.77 -21.75
N LYS A 251 28.06 13.05 -23.06
CA LYS A 251 27.82 14.39 -23.62
C LYS A 251 26.37 14.63 -24.08
N LEU A 252 25.47 13.68 -23.81
CA LEU A 252 24.06 13.74 -24.14
C LEU A 252 23.28 12.87 -23.16
N LEU A 253 23.05 13.39 -21.97
CA LEU A 253 22.25 12.72 -20.95
C LEU A 253 20.79 12.74 -21.36
N LYS A 254 20.19 11.56 -21.48
CA LYS A 254 18.76 11.39 -21.66
C LYS A 254 18.22 10.67 -20.45
N THR A 255 17.54 11.40 -19.58
CA THR A 255 17.01 10.86 -18.33
C THR A 255 15.57 11.29 -18.15
N GLN A 256 14.85 10.53 -17.34
CA GLN A 256 13.51 10.85 -16.91
C GLN A 256 13.43 10.83 -15.39
N VAL A 257 12.69 11.76 -14.82
CA VAL A 257 12.32 11.78 -13.42
C VAL A 257 10.86 11.35 -13.27
N TYR A 258 10.55 10.62 -12.21
CA TYR A 258 9.21 10.23 -11.84
C TYR A 258 8.97 10.64 -10.39
N ASP A 259 7.83 11.26 -10.17
CA ASP A 259 7.40 11.71 -8.85
C ASP A 259 7.24 10.51 -7.90
N ALA A 260 7.34 10.77 -6.61
CA ALA A 260 6.98 9.80 -5.60
C ALA A 260 5.47 9.48 -5.66
N GLY A 261 5.12 8.29 -5.20
CA GLY A 261 3.73 7.84 -5.12
C GLY A 261 3.14 7.99 -3.72
N THR A 262 2.32 7.03 -3.33
CA THR A 262 1.47 7.16 -2.13
C THR A 262 1.62 5.98 -1.18
N ILE A 263 1.61 6.27 0.12
CA ILE A 263 1.45 5.26 1.19
C ILE A 263 0.14 5.54 1.92
N LYS A 264 -0.76 4.57 1.94
CA LYS A 264 -2.07 4.63 2.60
C LYS A 264 -2.15 3.55 3.66
N ILE A 265 -2.28 3.97 4.91
CA ILE A 265 -2.38 3.10 6.08
C ILE A 265 -3.78 3.24 6.68
N ASN A 266 -4.47 2.11 6.68
CA ASN A 266 -5.83 1.92 7.15
C ASN A 266 -6.87 2.89 6.56
N GLU A 267 -6.62 3.42 5.35
CA GLU A 267 -7.67 4.15 4.64
C GLU A 267 -8.79 3.20 4.19
N ARG A 268 -10.03 3.71 4.22
CA ARG A 268 -11.18 2.99 3.69
C ARG A 268 -11.07 2.81 2.19
N ALA A 269 -11.49 1.65 1.68
CA ALA A 269 -11.59 1.43 0.25
C ALA A 269 -12.67 2.32 -0.38
N ASN A 270 -13.84 2.42 0.28
CA ASN A 270 -14.90 3.35 -0.10
C ASN A 270 -15.19 4.35 1.02
N PRO A 271 -15.46 5.63 0.70
CA PRO A 271 -15.82 6.64 1.71
C PRO A 271 -17.07 6.32 2.53
N SER A 272 -17.94 5.44 2.02
CA SER A 272 -19.14 4.94 2.71
C SER A 272 -18.85 3.82 3.71
N ASP A 273 -17.68 3.18 3.62
CA ASP A 273 -17.34 2.08 4.52
C ASP A 273 -17.12 2.61 5.95
N THR A 274 -17.37 1.76 6.94
CA THR A 274 -17.02 2.08 8.33
C THR A 274 -15.51 1.93 8.50
N LEU A 275 -14.84 2.98 8.96
CA LEU A 275 -13.42 2.88 9.32
C LEU A 275 -13.30 2.06 10.60
N LYS A 276 -12.69 0.88 10.51
CA LYS A 276 -12.39 0.01 11.64
C LYS A 276 -10.90 -0.02 11.94
N ALA A 277 -10.55 -0.67 13.04
CA ALA A 277 -9.20 -1.00 13.47
C ALA A 277 -8.33 0.17 13.93
N ALA A 278 -7.45 -0.13 14.89
CA ALA A 278 -6.37 0.77 15.25
C ALA A 278 -5.28 0.81 14.19
N THR A 279 -4.46 1.85 14.24
CA THR A 279 -3.22 1.91 13.46
C THR A 279 -2.05 2.14 14.40
N ILE A 280 -1.10 1.20 14.35
CA ILE A 280 0.09 1.16 15.20
C ILE A 280 1.32 1.16 14.30
N ILE A 281 2.12 2.21 14.37
CA ILE A 281 3.40 2.33 13.66
C ILE A 281 4.49 2.42 14.72
N LYS A 282 5.34 1.40 14.81
CA LYS A 282 6.36 1.30 15.84
C LYS A 282 7.56 2.21 15.57
N GLN A 283 8.33 2.48 16.62
CA GLN A 283 9.60 3.18 16.51
C GLN A 283 10.56 2.41 15.60
N GLY A 284 11.27 3.11 14.72
CA GLY A 284 12.22 2.51 13.77
C GLY A 284 11.60 2.24 12.40
N ALA A 285 10.27 2.11 12.31
CA ALA A 285 9.57 2.06 11.03
C ALA A 285 9.78 3.37 10.26
N VAL A 286 9.94 3.28 8.93
CA VAL A 286 10.11 4.46 8.06
C VAL A 286 9.13 4.40 6.90
N LEU A 287 8.37 5.49 6.71
CA LEU A 287 7.49 5.68 5.56
C LEU A 287 8.10 6.75 4.64
N ASP A 288 8.48 6.35 3.43
CA ASP A 288 9.24 7.15 2.49
C ASP A 288 8.49 7.41 1.18
N VAL A 289 8.15 8.67 0.96
CA VAL A 289 7.58 9.24 -0.25
C VAL A 289 8.41 10.43 -0.74
N SER A 290 9.72 10.43 -0.47
CA SER A 290 10.62 11.51 -0.86
C SER A 290 10.70 11.71 -2.38
N GLY A 291 10.82 12.98 -2.79
CA GLY A 291 11.06 13.35 -4.18
C GLY A 291 12.48 12.98 -4.61
N THR A 292 12.75 13.06 -5.91
CA THR A 292 14.07 12.74 -6.46
C THR A 292 14.50 13.75 -7.52
N SER A 293 15.74 13.67 -8.00
CA SER A 293 16.23 14.58 -9.04
C SER A 293 17.29 13.93 -9.91
N VAL A 294 17.35 14.31 -11.19
CA VAL A 294 18.35 13.79 -12.15
C VAL A 294 18.77 14.86 -13.13
N VAL A 295 20.03 14.80 -13.58
CA VAL A 295 20.56 15.70 -14.61
C VAL A 295 20.18 15.21 -16.00
N ASN A 296 19.62 16.09 -16.83
CA ASN A 296 19.20 15.82 -18.21
C ASN A 296 19.79 16.86 -19.18
N ASP A 297 20.04 16.46 -20.43
CA ASP A 297 20.34 17.38 -21.52
C ASP A 297 19.07 17.61 -22.36
N THR A 298 18.45 18.78 -22.21
CA THR A 298 17.20 19.15 -22.90
C THR A 298 17.51 19.86 -24.21
N LYS A 299 16.86 19.42 -25.30
CA LYS A 299 17.04 20.01 -26.63
C LYS A 299 16.33 21.35 -26.71
N THR A 300 17.08 22.40 -27.00
CA THR A 300 16.60 23.76 -27.24
C THR A 300 16.87 24.18 -28.70
N VAL A 301 16.40 25.36 -29.09
CA VAL A 301 16.69 25.96 -30.41
C VAL A 301 18.19 26.23 -30.64
N ASN A 302 18.96 26.37 -29.56
CA ASN A 302 20.40 26.67 -29.60
C ASN A 302 21.30 25.44 -29.37
N GLY A 303 20.71 24.24 -29.30
CA GLY A 303 21.40 23.00 -28.95
C GLY A 303 20.92 22.41 -27.62
N ASN A 304 21.67 21.46 -27.06
CA ASN A 304 21.29 20.82 -25.80
C ASN A 304 21.79 21.65 -24.61
N VAL A 305 20.91 21.87 -23.62
CA VAL A 305 21.24 22.55 -22.37
C VAL A 305 21.14 21.55 -21.24
N ARG A 306 22.16 21.54 -20.37
CA ARG A 306 22.18 20.69 -19.18
C ARG A 306 21.37 21.34 -18.07
N GLU A 307 20.38 20.61 -17.57
CA GLU A 307 19.53 21.03 -16.45
C GLU A 307 19.32 19.88 -15.46
N THR A 308 18.80 20.21 -14.28
CA THR A 308 18.36 19.20 -13.30
C THR A 308 16.85 19.14 -13.34
N LEU A 309 16.32 17.95 -13.59
CA LEU A 309 14.90 17.64 -13.45
C LEU A 309 14.64 17.27 -12.00
N TYR A 310 13.57 17.81 -11.42
CA TYR A 310 13.14 17.56 -10.05
C TYR A 310 11.77 16.87 -10.09
N GLY A 311 11.65 15.77 -9.34
CA GLY A 311 10.40 15.06 -9.12
C GLY A 311 9.80 15.45 -7.77
N ASP A 312 8.48 15.47 -7.73
CA ASP A 312 7.74 15.81 -6.53
C ASP A 312 7.82 14.69 -5.50
N ALA A 313 7.72 15.06 -4.22
CA ALA A 313 7.46 14.13 -3.15
C ALA A 313 5.96 13.76 -3.11
N GLY A 314 5.68 12.68 -2.41
CA GLY A 314 4.40 11.99 -2.48
C GLY A 314 3.51 12.27 -1.27
N THR A 315 2.59 11.34 -1.03
CA THR A 315 1.59 11.47 0.05
C THR A 315 1.63 10.28 0.99
N ILE A 316 1.60 10.57 2.29
CA ILE A 316 1.35 9.60 3.35
C ILE A 316 0.00 9.90 3.96
N SER A 317 -0.91 8.94 3.91
CA SER A 317 -2.20 9.01 4.56
C SER A 317 -2.34 7.91 5.60
N ILE A 318 -2.73 8.26 6.81
CA ILE A 318 -2.85 7.32 7.93
C ILE A 318 -4.19 7.57 8.61
N SER A 319 -5.01 6.55 8.69
CA SER A 319 -6.28 6.57 9.42
C SER A 319 -6.24 5.60 10.60
N GLY A 320 -7.04 5.81 11.63
CA GLY A 320 -7.16 4.84 12.72
C GLY A 320 -8.43 5.06 13.53
N THR A 321 -9.01 3.95 14.01
CA THR A 321 -10.16 3.95 14.92
C THR A 321 -9.76 3.43 16.29
N GLY A 322 -10.13 4.15 17.36
CA GLY A 322 -9.75 3.83 18.73
C GLY A 322 -8.33 4.27 19.05
N ALA A 323 -7.35 3.81 18.26
CA ALA A 323 -5.94 4.19 18.41
C ALA A 323 -5.28 4.55 17.08
N LEU A 324 -4.45 5.59 17.12
CA LEU A 324 -3.57 6.01 16.03
C LEU A 324 -2.21 6.38 16.64
N LEU A 325 -1.39 5.36 16.86
CA LEU A 325 -0.09 5.48 17.53
C LEU A 325 1.00 5.47 16.49
N VAL A 326 1.72 6.59 16.36
CA VAL A 326 2.64 6.84 15.26
C VAL A 326 4.02 7.18 15.82
N ASP A 327 4.78 6.12 16.14
CA ASP A 327 6.15 6.22 16.65
C ASP A 327 7.19 6.11 15.52
N GLY A 328 6.77 5.88 14.26
CA GLY A 328 7.66 5.81 13.10
C GLY A 328 8.23 7.16 12.66
N ASP A 329 9.11 7.11 11.66
CA ASP A 329 9.71 8.26 10.99
C ASP A 329 9.19 8.40 9.55
N PHE A 330 9.25 9.62 9.04
CA PHE A 330 8.73 9.98 7.73
C PHE A 330 9.83 10.56 6.84
N LYS A 331 9.69 10.38 5.52
CA LYS A 331 10.48 11.07 4.51
C LYS A 331 9.57 11.51 3.37
N ALA A 332 9.45 12.81 3.16
CA ALA A 332 8.55 13.41 2.20
C ALA A 332 9.09 14.74 1.64
N ALA A 333 10.37 15.01 1.84
CA ALA A 333 11.03 16.17 1.24
C ALA A 333 11.26 15.97 -0.27
N ALA A 334 11.18 17.05 -1.04
CA ALA A 334 11.61 17.12 -2.42
C ALA A 334 12.87 17.99 -2.57
N ASN A 335 13.49 17.95 -3.75
CA ASN A 335 14.68 18.72 -4.07
C ASN A 335 14.36 19.86 -5.04
N GLY A 336 15.09 20.97 -4.95
CA GLY A 336 15.06 22.04 -5.95
C GLY A 336 13.66 22.61 -6.21
N THR A 337 13.12 22.37 -7.41
CA THR A 337 11.76 22.83 -7.79
C THR A 337 10.67 21.79 -7.59
N GLY A 338 11.00 20.60 -7.08
CA GLY A 338 10.02 19.59 -6.71
C GLY A 338 9.20 20.05 -5.50
N ARG A 339 7.93 19.64 -5.46
CA ARG A 339 7.01 19.97 -4.36
C ARG A 339 7.20 18.97 -3.22
N ASP A 340 7.36 19.49 -2.01
CA ASP A 340 7.36 18.70 -0.77
C ASP A 340 6.02 18.00 -0.55
N GLY A 341 6.06 16.92 0.24
CA GLY A 341 4.97 15.96 0.33
C GLY A 341 3.81 16.39 1.21
N THR A 342 2.82 15.49 1.28
CA THR A 342 1.58 15.66 2.04
C THR A 342 1.41 14.58 3.10
N LEU A 343 1.04 15.00 4.32
CA LEU A 343 0.63 14.11 5.40
C LEU A 343 -0.87 14.28 5.68
N ASN A 344 -1.65 13.21 5.55
CA ASN A 344 -3.04 13.16 5.97
C ASN A 344 -3.19 12.23 7.17
N LEU A 345 -3.76 12.74 8.25
CA LEU A 345 -4.05 11.97 9.46
C LEU A 345 -5.54 12.04 9.75
N SER A 346 -6.15 10.88 9.94
CA SER A 346 -7.58 10.79 10.22
C SER A 346 -7.85 9.87 11.40
N TYR A 347 -8.26 10.44 12.51
CA TYR A 347 -8.58 9.70 13.71
C TYR A 347 -10.08 9.64 13.93
N ASN A 348 -10.56 8.45 14.25
CA ASN A 348 -11.89 8.23 14.76
C ASN A 348 -11.79 7.64 16.17
N ALA A 349 -12.29 8.33 17.18
CA ALA A 349 -12.22 7.84 18.55
C ALA A 349 -12.94 6.50 18.73
N ARG A 350 -14.10 6.34 18.05
CA ARG A 350 -15.04 5.25 18.32
C ARG A 350 -15.80 4.81 17.08
N LEU A 351 -16.17 3.53 17.04
CA LEU A 351 -17.18 3.06 16.11
C LEU A 351 -18.57 3.57 16.55
N GLY A 352 -19.46 3.82 15.59
CA GLY A 352 -20.78 4.41 15.88
C GLY A 352 -21.65 3.58 16.84
N ASN A 353 -21.40 2.27 16.94
CA ASN A 353 -22.05 1.33 17.84
C ASN A 353 -21.29 1.09 19.17
N ASP A 354 -20.20 1.82 19.44
CA ASP A 354 -19.47 1.72 20.71
C ASP A 354 -20.06 2.66 21.77
N PHE A 355 -20.79 2.07 22.72
CA PHE A 355 -21.47 2.76 23.82
C PHE A 355 -20.69 2.74 25.15
N SER A 356 -19.41 2.36 25.13
CA SER A 356 -18.58 2.35 26.34
C SER A 356 -18.53 3.73 26.99
N PRO A 357 -18.39 3.88 28.32
CA PRO A 357 -18.24 5.21 28.92
C PRO A 357 -17.00 5.93 28.37
N VAL A 358 -17.06 7.26 28.23
CA VAL A 358 -15.87 8.04 27.85
C VAL A 358 -15.01 8.31 29.06
N VAL A 359 -13.71 8.00 28.95
CA VAL A 359 -12.74 8.26 30.00
C VAL A 359 -12.03 9.59 29.71
N ALA A 360 -11.81 10.41 30.74
CA ALA A 360 -11.09 11.66 30.56
C ALA A 360 -9.64 11.40 30.08
N GLY A 361 -9.20 12.12 29.05
CA GLY A 361 -7.85 12.00 28.49
C GLY A 361 -7.71 10.96 27.37
N THR A 362 -8.77 10.24 27.02
CA THR A 362 -8.81 9.39 25.82
C THR A 362 -9.49 10.10 24.66
N GLU A 363 -9.44 9.50 23.47
CA GLU A 363 -10.27 9.90 22.31
C GLU A 363 -9.91 11.27 21.75
N THR A 364 -8.67 11.69 21.99
CA THR A 364 -8.12 12.96 21.51
C THR A 364 -7.04 12.73 20.47
N VAL A 365 -6.89 13.70 19.57
CA VAL A 365 -5.68 13.85 18.76
C VAL A 365 -4.75 14.82 19.46
N ILE A 366 -3.60 14.35 19.93
CA ILE A 366 -2.61 15.18 20.62
C ILE A 366 -1.47 15.53 19.65
N LEU A 367 -1.30 16.82 19.40
CA LEU A 367 -0.16 17.37 18.66
C LEU A 367 0.87 17.92 19.64
N THR A 368 2.06 17.31 19.63
CA THR A 368 3.16 17.60 20.56
C THR A 368 4.32 18.31 19.85
N ASN A 369 5.24 18.94 20.59
CA ASN A 369 6.44 19.50 19.99
C ASN A 369 7.44 18.40 19.58
N ASN A 370 7.82 17.57 20.54
CA ASN A 370 8.78 16.48 20.35
C ASN A 370 8.07 15.14 20.21
N LYS A 371 8.65 14.25 19.43
CA LYS A 371 8.18 12.87 19.27
C LYS A 371 8.03 12.20 20.63
N GLN A 372 6.86 11.60 20.89
CA GLN A 372 6.64 10.75 22.06
C GLN A 372 6.36 9.33 21.62
N LEU A 373 6.93 8.37 22.34
CA LEU A 373 6.72 6.96 22.06
C LEU A 373 5.46 6.49 22.77
N SER A 374 4.49 6.06 21.98
CA SER A 374 3.16 5.66 22.43
C SER A 374 2.81 4.22 22.03
N ALA A 375 3.46 3.70 20.97
CA ALA A 375 3.31 2.34 20.47
C ALA A 375 4.33 1.35 21.06
N SER A 376 5.32 1.81 21.85
CA SER A 376 6.42 0.98 22.36
C SER A 376 5.99 -0.31 23.07
N THR A 377 4.89 -0.27 23.84
CA THR A 377 4.38 -1.44 24.58
C THR A 377 3.29 -2.22 23.85
N PHE A 378 2.88 -1.80 22.65
CA PHE A 378 1.88 -2.52 21.85
C PHE A 378 2.57 -3.61 21.00
N ASN A 379 2.07 -4.83 21.06
CA ASN A 379 2.54 -6.00 20.32
C ASN A 379 1.46 -6.50 19.34
N GLN A 380 1.86 -7.35 18.41
CA GLN A 380 0.93 -8.05 17.53
C GLN A 380 -0.13 -8.81 18.33
N GLY A 381 -1.38 -8.70 17.89
CA GLY A 381 -2.53 -9.31 18.56
C GLY A 381 -3.00 -8.64 19.86
N ASP A 382 -2.30 -7.62 20.38
CA ASP A 382 -2.76 -6.90 21.57
C ASP A 382 -4.11 -6.23 21.33
N ALA A 383 -4.96 -6.23 22.36
CA ALA A 383 -6.23 -5.54 22.32
C ALA A 383 -6.02 -4.03 22.58
N VAL A 384 -6.63 -3.20 21.74
CA VAL A 384 -6.56 -1.72 21.81
C VAL A 384 -7.36 -1.18 23.00
N LYS A 385 -8.39 -1.92 23.40
CA LYS A 385 -9.22 -1.70 24.60
C LYS A 385 -9.11 -2.93 25.50
N ASP A 386 -9.39 -2.80 26.78
CA ASP A 386 -9.67 -3.97 27.62
C ASP A 386 -11.15 -4.38 27.50
N GLU A 387 -11.52 -5.50 28.11
CA GLU A 387 -12.88 -6.05 28.11
C GLU A 387 -13.95 -5.07 28.65
N PHE A 388 -13.53 -4.02 29.36
CA PHE A 388 -14.41 -3.01 29.96
C PHE A 388 -14.32 -1.63 29.26
N GLY A 389 -13.47 -1.49 28.23
CA GLY A 389 -13.21 -0.23 27.53
C GLY A 389 -12.41 0.80 28.36
N THR A 390 -11.78 0.39 29.46
CA THR A 390 -11.10 1.24 30.44
C THR A 390 -9.59 1.34 30.28
N ASN A 391 -8.95 0.45 29.51
CA ASN A 391 -7.51 0.55 29.26
C ASN A 391 -7.24 1.71 28.29
N THR A 392 -6.88 2.85 28.88
CA THR A 392 -6.72 4.13 28.20
C THR A 392 -5.37 4.31 27.52
N GLN A 393 -4.41 3.39 27.72
CA GLN A 393 -3.02 3.61 27.32
C GLN A 393 -2.88 3.90 25.83
N PHE A 394 -3.69 3.23 24.99
CA PHE A 394 -3.62 3.31 23.54
C PHE A 394 -4.72 4.18 22.92
N LEU A 395 -5.72 4.62 23.69
CA LEU A 395 -6.92 5.29 23.18
C LEU A 395 -6.71 6.76 22.88
N LYS A 396 -5.86 7.03 21.90
CA LYS A 396 -5.50 8.36 21.43
C LYS A 396 -4.95 8.31 20.02
N ALA A 397 -4.92 9.47 19.39
CA ALA A 397 -4.03 9.74 18.27
C ALA A 397 -2.89 10.65 18.74
N GLN A 398 -1.68 10.41 18.25
CA GLN A 398 -0.54 11.26 18.57
C GLN A 398 0.35 11.52 17.37
N LEU A 399 0.80 12.76 17.24
CA LEU A 399 1.82 13.19 16.29
C LEU A 399 2.63 14.34 16.91
N SER A 400 3.85 14.56 16.43
CA SER A 400 4.67 15.71 16.82
C SER A 400 4.99 16.64 15.66
N ALA A 401 5.22 17.92 15.97
CA ALA A 401 5.78 18.88 15.04
C ALA A 401 7.17 18.45 14.56
N GLU A 402 7.98 17.88 15.46
CA GLU A 402 9.27 17.28 15.12
C GLU A 402 9.15 16.24 13.98
N GLN A 403 8.22 15.30 14.08
CA GLN A 403 8.00 14.29 13.03
C GLN A 403 7.53 14.90 11.71
N ILE A 404 6.68 15.94 11.75
CA ILE A 404 6.20 16.63 10.55
C ILE A 404 7.37 17.35 9.85
N GLU A 405 8.13 18.14 10.61
CA GLU A 405 9.18 19.00 10.09
C GLU A 405 10.39 18.20 9.61
N GLN A 406 10.83 17.21 10.39
CA GLN A 406 11.90 16.29 9.98
C GLN A 406 11.48 15.40 8.80
N GLY A 407 10.18 15.10 8.70
CA GLY A 407 9.61 14.41 7.55
C GLY A 407 9.67 15.23 6.26
N GLY A 408 9.80 16.56 6.33
CA GLY A 408 9.85 17.44 5.17
C GLY A 408 8.49 17.61 4.48
N PHE A 409 7.39 17.53 5.24
CA PHE A 409 6.06 17.78 4.68
C PHE A 409 5.81 19.29 4.53
N ALA A 410 5.32 19.71 3.35
CA ALA A 410 4.79 21.06 3.19
C ALA A 410 3.29 21.12 3.48
N ASN A 411 2.56 20.03 3.31
CA ASN A 411 1.10 19.99 3.49
C ASN A 411 0.72 18.99 4.58
N VAL A 412 -0.07 19.42 5.54
CA VAL A 412 -0.54 18.60 6.65
C VAL A 412 -2.03 18.78 6.84
N ASN A 413 -2.76 17.67 6.87
CA ASN A 413 -4.16 17.62 7.20
C ASN A 413 -4.36 16.69 8.39
N VAL A 414 -4.92 17.20 9.48
CA VAL A 414 -5.26 16.42 10.67
C VAL A 414 -6.76 16.51 10.88
N LYS A 415 -7.40 15.35 10.91
CA LYS A 415 -8.83 15.20 11.09
C LYS A 415 -9.14 14.36 12.31
N SER A 416 -10.03 14.87 13.15
CA SER A 416 -10.70 14.12 14.21
C SER A 416 -12.19 14.02 13.86
N PHE A 417 -12.69 12.80 13.68
CA PHE A 417 -14.11 12.55 13.38
C PHE A 417 -14.97 12.53 14.63
N LEU A 418 -16.25 12.85 14.43
CA LEU A 418 -17.37 12.57 15.32
C LEU A 418 -18.07 11.29 14.84
N ASN A 419 -18.27 10.32 15.72
CA ASN A 419 -19.30 9.29 15.51
C ASN A 419 -20.46 9.42 16.53
N GLN A 420 -20.27 10.15 17.63
CA GLN A 420 -21.31 10.53 18.57
C GLN A 420 -21.01 11.92 19.17
N THR A 421 -22.04 12.68 19.54
CA THR A 421 -21.92 14.04 20.09
C THR A 421 -21.39 14.01 21.54
N ASN A 422 -20.11 13.70 21.73
CA ASN A 422 -19.45 13.81 23.03
C ASN A 422 -18.36 14.91 23.01
N LEU A 423 -17.96 15.37 24.20
CA LEU A 423 -17.03 16.51 24.38
C LEU A 423 -15.56 16.17 24.15
N ASN A 424 -15.22 14.93 23.77
CA ASN A 424 -13.85 14.41 23.82
C ASN A 424 -13.19 14.25 22.45
N ASP A 425 -13.95 14.24 21.34
CA ASP A 425 -13.40 14.32 19.99
C ASP A 425 -12.78 15.71 19.75
N LYS A 426 -11.49 15.88 20.05
CA LYS A 426 -10.79 17.16 19.90
C LYS A 426 -9.38 16.98 19.38
N ILE A 427 -8.87 18.03 18.75
CA ILE A 427 -7.44 18.20 18.53
C ILE A 427 -6.91 19.04 19.71
N GLU A 428 -5.97 18.48 20.45
CA GLU A 428 -5.23 19.15 21.50
C GLU A 428 -3.83 19.51 21.02
N LEU A 429 -3.47 20.78 21.13
CA LEU A 429 -2.11 21.26 20.95
C LEU A 429 -1.43 21.30 22.32
N ALA A 430 -0.21 20.76 22.42
CA ALA A 430 0.60 20.90 23.63
C ALA A 430 0.85 22.38 23.98
N ASP A 431 1.06 22.69 25.26
CA ASP A 431 1.49 24.03 25.65
C ASP A 431 2.83 24.38 24.98
N GLY A 432 2.90 25.57 24.39
CA GLY A 432 4.03 26.01 23.58
C GLY A 432 4.17 25.24 22.26
N PHE A 433 3.12 24.59 21.75
CA PHE A 433 3.16 23.90 20.45
C PHE A 433 3.65 24.84 19.36
N SER A 434 4.68 24.43 18.62
CA SER A 434 5.29 25.19 17.54
C SER A 434 5.37 24.32 16.31
N LEU A 435 4.74 24.74 15.21
CA LEU A 435 4.80 24.05 13.93
C LEU A 435 5.11 25.05 12.82
N ASN A 436 6.11 24.73 12.00
CA ASN A 436 6.51 25.50 10.83
C ASN A 436 6.53 24.62 9.58
N ILE A 437 5.58 24.86 8.67
CA ILE A 437 5.50 24.16 7.38
C ILE A 437 5.38 25.16 6.24
N ALA A 438 5.94 24.83 5.06
CA ALA A 438 5.98 25.77 3.94
C ALA A 438 4.62 25.96 3.26
N GLY A 439 3.78 24.91 3.25
CA GLY A 439 2.53 24.85 2.50
C GLY A 439 1.29 25.02 3.39
N ASN A 440 0.37 24.06 3.33
CA ASN A 440 -0.95 24.17 3.92
C ASN A 440 -1.09 23.36 5.21
N LEU A 441 -1.63 23.96 6.27
CA LEU A 441 -2.16 23.25 7.44
C LEU A 441 -3.69 23.22 7.40
N THR A 442 -4.29 22.04 7.54
CA THR A 442 -5.72 21.88 7.78
C THR A 442 -5.95 21.11 9.07
N LEU A 443 -6.73 21.70 9.99
CA LEU A 443 -7.20 21.05 11.20
C LEU A 443 -8.73 20.93 11.13
N GLU A 444 -9.23 19.71 11.01
CA GLU A 444 -10.66 19.42 10.98
C GLU A 444 -11.08 18.73 12.29
N THR A 445 -11.77 19.47 13.16
CA THR A 445 -12.14 19.02 14.51
C THR A 445 -13.31 19.83 15.06
N PRO A 446 -14.22 19.27 15.87
CA PRO A 446 -15.29 20.05 16.48
C PRO A 446 -14.76 20.94 17.62
N VAL A 447 -13.67 20.52 18.28
CA VAL A 447 -12.99 21.30 19.32
C VAL A 447 -11.50 21.34 19.03
N LEU A 448 -10.92 22.53 19.04
CA LEU A 448 -9.48 22.78 19.02
C LEU A 448 -9.10 23.41 20.36
N HIS A 449 -8.18 22.79 21.08
CA HIS A 449 -7.80 23.20 22.43
C HIS A 449 -6.27 23.27 22.55
N VAL A 450 -5.76 24.26 23.30
CA VAL A 450 -4.35 24.32 23.70
C VAL A 450 -4.26 23.94 25.16
N GLN A 451 -3.42 22.94 25.47
CA GLN A 451 -3.29 22.43 26.84
C GLN A 451 -2.84 23.53 27.82
N ASN A 452 -3.30 23.42 29.07
CA ASN A 452 -3.00 24.34 30.17
C ASN A 452 -3.39 25.81 29.92
N ASP A 453 -4.39 26.07 29.07
CA ASP A 453 -4.75 27.41 28.61
C ASP A 453 -3.53 28.18 28.03
N GLY A 454 -2.61 27.42 27.43
CA GLY A 454 -1.32 27.88 26.94
C GLY A 454 -1.38 28.59 25.59
N THR A 455 -0.22 28.65 24.92
CA THR A 455 -0.09 29.27 23.59
C THR A 455 0.45 28.29 22.55
N ALA A 456 0.01 28.42 21.30
CA ALA A 456 0.51 27.66 20.16
C ALA A 456 0.90 28.61 19.02
N ASN A 457 2.07 28.38 18.43
CA ASN A 457 2.63 29.11 17.31
C ASN A 457 2.59 28.24 16.05
N ILE A 458 1.74 28.60 15.09
CA ILE A 458 1.61 27.87 13.84
C ILE A 458 2.01 28.81 12.70
N ASN A 459 3.05 28.43 11.96
CA ASN A 459 3.47 29.10 10.74
C ASN A 459 3.24 28.17 9.55
N ALA A 460 2.35 28.56 8.66
CA ALA A 460 2.06 27.86 7.41
C ALA A 460 1.76 28.88 6.32
N GLY A 461 2.01 28.53 5.06
CA GLY A 461 1.61 29.34 3.91
C GLY A 461 0.10 29.60 3.87
N HIS A 462 -0.70 28.63 4.33
CA HIS A 462 -2.13 28.80 4.56
C HIS A 462 -2.62 27.90 5.71
N ILE A 463 -3.51 28.42 6.54
CA ILE A 463 -4.10 27.69 7.68
C ILE A 463 -5.61 27.61 7.49
N THR A 464 -6.16 26.40 7.53
CA THR A 464 -7.60 26.12 7.50
C THR A 464 -8.03 25.45 8.79
N LEU A 465 -8.99 26.05 9.48
CA LEU A 465 -9.66 25.45 10.64
C LEU A 465 -11.10 25.12 10.23
N LYS A 466 -11.50 23.87 10.37
CA LYS A 466 -12.81 23.39 9.93
C LYS A 466 -13.49 22.61 11.04
N SER A 467 -14.76 22.90 11.28
CA SER A 467 -15.63 22.00 12.04
C SER A 467 -16.14 20.90 11.10
N PRO A 468 -16.10 19.61 11.49
CA PRO A 468 -16.76 18.57 10.73
C PRO A 468 -18.27 18.86 10.64
N THR A 469 -18.86 18.57 9.48
CA THR A 469 -20.30 18.69 9.19
C THR A 469 -21.01 17.38 9.45
#